data_AF-A0A9P3CMQ9-F1
#
_entry.id   AF-A0A9P3CMQ9-F1
#
_cell.length_a   1.000
_cell.length_b   1.000
_cell.length_c   1.000
_cell.angle_alpha   90.00
_cell.angle_beta   90.00
_cell.angle_gamma   90.00
#
_symmetry.space_group_name_H-M   'P 1'
#
loop_
_entity.id
_entity.type
_entity.pdbx_description
1 polymer ?
#
loop_
_entity_poly.entity_id
_entity_poly.type
_entity_poly.pdbx_seq_one_letter_code
_entity_poly.pdbx_strand_id
1 'polypeptide(L)'
;MPTSRIEMTWAVPVKIEQLGPHLEAYTSLQPALNTLRLCNRFGAGPKAAITKLPIELIQNIERYMVQEKQEKLAPAWTREFRCWQNRCVPFDHVDDEEILDIYNNGAECDSDCSDCVCCGTASSVSRKVREWVAEYFAMADWDYWREEHDLRSEAWLDRVGRPTQVSRGRFDGFSSILMKHFGLQVWISHVQESRDLHYVDESTAYTTKAYLRLPQPTALHHHFKHHFVDCDLDPEKRPTEAGVASELSMPQALSAKQAVRFKRAFNALNIVNLSMDEAPDLPNDHESVPGDTGSGDTQHVPRNAEVKPKLTLFVRNGDDDDW
;
A
#
# COMPACT_ATOMS: atom_id res chain seq x y z
N MET A 1 -20.95 -12.82 -13.97
CA MET A 1 -20.13 -13.93 -14.54
C MET A 1 -18.66 -13.59 -14.36
N PRO A 2 -17.82 -14.49 -13.82
CA PRO A 2 -16.42 -14.17 -13.57
C PRO A 2 -15.64 -14.04 -14.88
N THR A 3 -14.79 -13.01 -14.95
CA THR A 3 -13.94 -12.72 -16.09
C THR A 3 -12.47 -12.75 -15.68
N SER A 4 -11.65 -13.54 -16.36
CA SER A 4 -10.20 -13.53 -16.16
C SER A 4 -9.55 -12.62 -17.20
N ARG A 5 -8.88 -11.57 -16.73
CA ARG A 5 -8.03 -10.71 -17.55
C ARG A 5 -6.58 -11.16 -17.43
N ILE A 6 -5.97 -11.46 -18.56
CA ILE A 6 -4.58 -11.91 -18.68
C ILE A 6 -3.81 -10.90 -19.53
N GLU A 7 -2.69 -10.41 -19.02
CA GLU A 7 -1.80 -9.50 -19.75
C GLU A 7 -0.34 -9.76 -19.39
N MET A 8 0.59 -9.52 -20.32
CA MET A 8 2.00 -9.87 -20.13
C MET A 8 2.90 -8.73 -20.57
N THR A 9 3.56 -8.05 -19.63
CA THR A 9 4.35 -6.84 -19.94
C THR A 9 5.59 -6.73 -19.06
N TRP A 10 6.48 -5.80 -19.43
CA TRP A 10 7.61 -5.42 -18.58
C TRP A 10 7.13 -4.59 -17.41
N ALA A 11 7.47 -5.02 -16.20
CA ALA A 11 7.02 -4.41 -14.97
C ALA A 11 8.06 -4.47 -13.85
N VAL A 12 7.86 -3.61 -12.84
CA VAL A 12 8.64 -3.57 -11.61
C VAL A 12 7.66 -3.57 -10.44
N PRO A 13 7.77 -4.50 -9.47
CA PRO A 13 6.96 -4.49 -8.27
C PRO A 13 7.28 -3.26 -7.42
N VAL A 14 6.25 -2.71 -6.78
CA VAL A 14 6.36 -1.52 -5.93
C VAL A 14 5.48 -1.67 -4.69
N LYS A 15 5.94 -1.08 -3.57
CA LYS A 15 5.15 -0.94 -2.35
C LYS A 15 4.02 0.06 -2.60
N ILE A 16 2.77 -0.39 -2.52
CA ILE A 16 1.61 0.46 -2.82
C ILE A 16 1.43 1.55 -1.77
N GLU A 17 1.74 1.23 -0.51
CA GLU A 17 1.78 2.12 0.64
C GLU A 17 2.85 3.22 0.52
N GLN A 18 3.86 3.01 -0.34
CA GLN A 18 4.84 4.04 -0.70
C GLN A 18 4.46 4.77 -1.99
N LEU A 19 4.07 4.04 -3.05
CA LEU A 19 3.74 4.60 -4.35
C LEU A 19 2.57 5.59 -4.26
N GLY A 20 1.51 5.23 -3.55
CA GLY A 20 0.31 6.02 -3.37
C GLY A 20 0.55 7.43 -2.83
N PRO A 21 1.09 7.60 -1.61
CA PRO A 21 1.35 8.93 -1.06
C PRO A 21 2.34 9.73 -1.91
N HIS A 22 3.28 9.05 -2.59
CA HIS A 22 4.25 9.71 -3.47
C HIS A 22 3.61 10.28 -4.73
N LEU A 23 2.66 9.55 -5.34
CA LEU A 23 1.87 10.05 -6.46
C LEU A 23 0.93 11.17 -6.03
N GLU A 24 0.29 11.03 -4.86
CA GLU A 24 -0.59 12.06 -4.30
C GLU A 24 0.17 13.37 -4.01
N ALA A 25 1.36 13.28 -3.40
CA ALA A 25 2.25 14.41 -3.18
C ALA A 25 2.68 15.06 -4.51
N TYR A 26 3.15 14.27 -5.47
CA TYR A 26 3.59 14.78 -6.76
C TYR A 26 2.46 15.46 -7.54
N THR A 27 1.27 14.88 -7.51
CA THR A 27 0.07 15.40 -8.18
C THR A 27 -0.38 16.72 -7.58
N SER A 28 -0.51 16.78 -6.26
CA SER A 28 -0.96 17.99 -5.56
C SER A 28 0.03 19.15 -5.68
N LEU A 29 1.32 18.86 -5.76
CA LEU A 29 2.36 19.89 -5.92
C LEU A 29 2.61 20.29 -7.38
N GLN A 30 2.09 19.57 -8.37
CA GLN A 30 2.36 19.83 -9.78
C GLN A 30 2.13 21.30 -10.20
N PRO A 31 1.05 21.99 -9.78
CA PRO A 31 0.87 23.41 -10.11
C PRO A 31 1.99 24.29 -9.54
N ALA A 32 2.40 24.04 -8.29
CA ALA A 32 3.46 24.78 -7.62
C ALA A 32 4.83 24.51 -8.27
N LEU A 33 5.15 23.25 -8.58
CA LEU A 33 6.38 22.86 -9.26
C LEU A 33 6.45 23.49 -10.67
N ASN A 34 5.35 23.48 -11.41
CA ASN A 34 5.28 24.12 -12.72
C ASN A 34 5.46 25.65 -12.61
N THR A 35 4.83 26.27 -11.62
CA THR A 35 4.99 27.71 -11.35
C THR A 35 6.44 28.05 -11.05
N LEU A 36 7.10 27.28 -10.16
CA LEU A 36 8.51 27.43 -9.82
C LEU A 36 9.39 27.38 -11.08
N ARG A 37 9.19 26.37 -11.94
CA ARG A 37 9.93 26.21 -13.20
C ARG A 37 9.69 27.36 -14.17
N LEU A 38 8.44 27.80 -14.32
CA LEU A 38 8.09 28.92 -15.20
C LEU A 38 8.67 30.24 -14.70
N CYS A 39 8.60 30.49 -13.40
CA CYS A 39 9.19 31.68 -12.78
C CYS A 39 10.72 31.67 -12.92
N ASN A 40 11.39 30.54 -12.73
CA ASN A 40 12.84 30.43 -12.95
C ASN A 40 13.22 30.66 -14.43
N ARG A 41 12.46 30.09 -15.37
CA ARG A 41 12.80 30.16 -16.81
C ARG A 41 12.42 31.47 -17.49
N PHE A 42 11.30 32.07 -17.09
CA PHE A 42 10.68 33.19 -17.82
C PHE A 42 10.42 34.42 -16.95
N GLY A 43 10.78 34.39 -15.65
CA GLY A 43 10.63 35.55 -14.78
C GLY A 43 11.37 36.77 -15.35
N ALA A 44 10.75 37.94 -15.25
CA ALA A 44 11.34 39.19 -15.72
C ALA A 44 11.25 40.27 -14.64
N GLY A 45 12.22 41.19 -14.65
CA GLY A 45 12.25 42.36 -13.77
C GLY A 45 13.29 42.28 -12.65
N PRO A 46 13.60 43.43 -12.00
CA PRO A 46 14.69 43.55 -11.04
C PRO A 46 14.49 42.73 -9.76
N LYS A 47 13.24 42.34 -9.45
CA LYS A 47 12.88 41.53 -8.28
C LYS A 47 12.79 40.01 -8.56
N ALA A 48 13.01 39.57 -9.80
CA ALA A 48 12.93 38.16 -10.17
C ALA A 48 14.21 37.40 -9.78
N ALA A 49 14.56 37.36 -8.49
CA ALA A 49 15.77 36.69 -8.01
C ALA A 49 15.80 35.19 -8.35
N ILE A 50 14.62 34.57 -8.44
CA ILE A 50 14.45 33.15 -8.74
C ILE A 50 15.00 32.72 -10.09
N THR A 51 15.10 33.63 -11.08
CA THR A 51 15.64 33.34 -12.42
C THR A 51 17.16 33.20 -12.42
N LYS A 52 17.82 33.72 -11.39
CA LYS A 52 19.28 33.64 -11.21
C LYS A 52 19.69 32.35 -10.50
N LEU A 53 18.74 31.58 -9.97
CA LEU A 53 19.05 30.33 -9.30
C LEU A 53 19.49 29.27 -10.33
N PRO A 54 20.61 28.58 -10.08
CA PRO A 54 20.98 27.39 -10.84
C PRO A 54 19.86 26.34 -10.83
N ILE A 55 19.75 25.58 -11.91
CA ILE A 55 18.69 24.59 -12.07
C ILE A 55 18.76 23.49 -11.00
N GLU A 56 19.96 23.22 -10.50
CA GLU A 56 20.23 22.26 -9.43
C GLU A 56 19.56 22.69 -8.11
N LEU A 57 19.56 24.00 -7.81
CA LEU A 57 18.88 24.52 -6.60
C LEU A 57 17.38 24.43 -6.75
N ILE A 58 16.84 24.71 -7.94
CA ILE A 58 15.41 24.52 -8.22
C ILE A 58 15.02 23.05 -8.03
N GLN A 59 15.80 22.11 -8.59
CA GLN A 59 15.56 20.68 -8.41
C GLN A 59 15.65 20.22 -6.94
N ASN A 60 16.53 20.84 -6.14
CA ASN A 60 16.59 20.56 -4.70
C ASN A 60 15.33 21.08 -3.98
N ILE A 61 14.85 22.28 -4.30
CA ILE A 61 13.60 22.83 -3.73
C ILE A 61 12.43 21.92 -4.08
N GLU A 62 12.31 21.51 -5.35
CA GLU A 62 11.26 20.58 -5.79
C GLU A 62 11.30 19.27 -5.00
N ARG A 63 12.51 18.73 -4.79
CA ARG A 63 12.71 17.50 -4.01
C ARG A 63 12.25 17.66 -2.57
N TYR A 64 12.63 18.75 -1.89
CA TYR A 64 12.24 18.99 -0.51
C TYR A 64 10.73 19.18 -0.35
N MET A 65 10.10 19.94 -1.26
CA MET A 65 8.65 20.13 -1.24
C MET A 65 7.90 18.80 -1.38
N VAL A 66 8.34 17.95 -2.32
CA VAL A 66 7.76 16.63 -2.53
C VAL A 66 7.98 15.73 -1.33
N GLN A 67 9.21 15.68 -0.80
CA GLN A 67 9.55 14.85 0.37
C GLN A 67 8.72 15.23 1.61
N GLU A 68 8.61 16.51 1.92
CA GLU A 68 7.82 16.99 3.07
C GLU A 68 6.34 16.57 2.94
N LYS A 69 5.77 16.67 1.74
CA LYS A 69 4.39 16.25 1.49
C LYS A 69 4.23 14.73 1.54
N GLN A 70 5.23 13.96 1.08
CA GLN A 70 5.26 12.50 1.19
C GLN A 70 5.25 12.05 2.65
N GLU A 71 6.12 12.63 3.48
CA GLU A 71 6.23 12.32 4.92
C GLU A 71 4.93 12.62 5.66
N LYS A 72 4.20 13.67 5.26
CA LYS A 72 2.87 13.98 5.82
C LYS A 72 1.79 12.97 5.44
N LEU A 73 1.86 12.37 4.24
CA LEU A 73 0.82 11.45 3.73
C LEU A 73 1.09 9.99 4.10
N ALA A 74 2.37 9.59 4.23
CA ALA A 74 2.77 8.21 4.47
C ALA A 74 2.12 7.54 5.70
N PRO A 75 1.94 8.21 6.86
CA PRO A 75 1.33 7.58 8.03
C PRO A 75 -0.12 7.15 7.78
N ALA A 76 -0.92 7.96 7.08
CA ALA A 76 -2.30 7.62 6.76
C ALA A 76 -2.37 6.38 5.85
N TRP A 77 -1.64 6.41 4.74
CA TRP A 77 -1.55 5.27 3.81
C TRP A 77 -1.07 3.99 4.48
N THR A 78 -0.09 4.08 5.39
CA THR A 78 0.45 2.92 6.10
C THR A 78 -0.57 2.35 7.07
N ARG A 79 -1.28 3.18 7.84
CA ARG A 79 -2.30 2.73 8.80
C ARG A 79 -3.48 2.07 8.09
N GLU A 80 -4.02 2.73 7.08
CA GLU A 80 -5.13 2.21 6.28
C GLU A 80 -4.77 0.88 5.60
N PHE A 81 -3.55 0.77 5.06
CA PHE A 81 -3.08 -0.48 4.46
C PHE A 81 -2.92 -1.60 5.50
N ARG A 82 -2.46 -1.28 6.72
CA ARG A 82 -2.36 -2.26 7.81
C ARG A 82 -3.73 -2.75 8.27
N CYS A 83 -4.73 -1.87 8.35
CA CYS A 83 -6.12 -2.27 8.60
C CYS A 83 -6.62 -3.19 7.49
N TRP A 84 -6.45 -2.82 6.22
CA TRP A 84 -6.80 -3.70 5.09
C TRP A 84 -6.11 -5.08 5.13
N GLN A 85 -4.88 -5.14 5.65
CA GLN A 85 -4.15 -6.39 5.82
C GLN A 85 -4.48 -7.18 7.09
N ASN A 86 -5.36 -6.66 7.96
CA ASN A 86 -5.57 -7.18 9.32
C ASN A 86 -4.27 -7.33 10.11
N ARG A 87 -3.32 -6.40 9.89
CA ARG A 87 -2.04 -6.30 10.61
C ARG A 87 -2.00 -5.16 11.62
N CYS A 88 -3.13 -4.48 11.79
CA CYS A 88 -3.37 -3.57 12.90
C CYS A 88 -3.71 -4.38 14.16
N VAL A 89 -3.50 -3.77 15.32
CA VAL A 89 -3.97 -4.28 16.61
C VAL A 89 -5.04 -3.33 17.17
N PRO A 90 -5.92 -3.77 18.09
CA PRO A 90 -7.02 -2.93 18.61
C PRO A 90 -6.56 -1.53 19.05
N PHE A 91 -5.44 -1.44 19.77
CA PHE A 91 -4.91 -0.15 20.23
C PHE A 91 -4.36 0.76 19.12
N ASP A 92 -4.18 0.30 17.88
CA ASP A 92 -3.84 1.17 16.74
C ASP A 92 -5.02 2.08 16.35
N HIS A 93 -6.24 1.78 16.82
CA HIS A 93 -7.48 2.46 16.43
C HIS A 93 -7.98 3.47 17.47
N VAL A 94 -7.37 3.49 18.65
CA VAL A 94 -7.69 4.43 19.72
C VAL A 94 -6.54 5.42 19.90
N ASP A 95 -6.86 6.63 20.31
CA ASP A 95 -5.83 7.62 20.61
C ASP A 95 -5.19 7.39 22.00
N ASP A 96 -4.10 8.09 22.28
CA ASP A 96 -3.38 7.91 23.54
C ASP A 96 -4.22 8.37 24.77
N GLU A 97 -5.19 9.26 24.59
CA GLU A 97 -6.09 9.71 25.67
C GLU A 97 -7.13 8.62 26.01
N GLU A 98 -7.73 8.02 24.98
CA GLU A 98 -8.64 6.88 25.09
C GLU A 98 -7.96 5.65 25.68
N ILE A 99 -6.71 5.35 25.26
CA ILE A 99 -5.91 4.25 25.84
C ILE A 99 -5.73 4.47 27.35
N LEU A 100 -5.42 5.70 27.77
CA LEU A 100 -5.26 6.02 29.19
C LEU A 100 -6.58 5.94 29.94
N ASP A 101 -7.68 6.38 29.34
CA ASP A 101 -9.01 6.29 29.95
C ASP A 101 -9.42 4.82 30.16
N ILE A 102 -9.27 3.98 29.13
CA ILE A 102 -9.54 2.54 29.20
C ILE A 102 -8.67 1.87 30.26
N TYR A 103 -7.37 2.18 30.31
CA TYR A 103 -6.46 1.60 31.30
C TYR A 103 -6.81 2.04 32.73
N ASN A 104 -7.07 3.34 32.94
CA ASN A 104 -7.32 3.88 34.27
C ASN A 104 -8.71 3.54 34.82
N ASN A 105 -9.72 3.38 33.96
CA ASN A 105 -11.10 3.06 34.35
C ASN A 105 -11.43 1.57 34.25
N GLY A 106 -10.75 0.82 33.39
CA GLY A 106 -10.97 -0.62 33.21
C GLY A 106 -10.22 -1.50 34.21
N ALA A 107 -9.26 -0.93 34.95
CA ALA A 107 -8.53 -1.64 35.99
C ALA A 107 -9.36 -1.78 37.28
N GLU A 108 -10.34 -2.68 37.27
CA GLU A 108 -10.94 -3.20 38.51
C GLU A 108 -9.91 -4.12 39.20
N CYS A 109 -8.96 -3.53 39.91
CA CYS A 109 -8.00 -4.26 40.75
C CYS A 109 -8.71 -4.69 42.04
N ASP A 110 -8.96 -6.00 42.21
CA ASP A 110 -9.35 -6.57 43.50
C ASP A 110 -8.29 -6.18 44.55
N SER A 111 -8.76 -5.63 45.68
CA SER A 111 -8.02 -4.74 46.58
C SER A 111 -6.74 -5.28 47.25
N ASP A 112 -6.31 -6.51 46.97
CA ASP A 112 -5.20 -7.19 47.63
C ASP A 112 -3.96 -7.41 46.72
N CYS A 113 -3.92 -6.84 45.51
CA CYS A 113 -2.76 -7.03 44.63
C CYS A 113 -1.75 -5.89 44.68
N SER A 114 -0.81 -5.93 45.64
CA SER A 114 0.27 -4.94 45.75
C SER A 114 1.28 -4.98 44.59
N ASP A 115 1.27 -6.06 43.80
CA ASP A 115 2.21 -6.31 42.70
C ASP A 115 1.55 -6.34 41.29
N CYS A 116 0.24 -6.07 41.15
CA CYS A 116 -0.39 -6.07 39.83
C CYS A 116 -0.07 -4.80 39.05
N VAL A 117 0.25 -5.01 37.77
CA VAL A 117 0.44 -3.99 36.73
C VAL A 117 -0.79 -3.09 36.55
N CYS A 118 -1.95 -3.51 37.06
CA CYS A 118 -3.23 -2.81 36.99
C CYS A 118 -3.48 -1.81 38.15
N CYS A 119 -2.73 -1.86 39.25
CA CYS A 119 -3.09 -1.12 40.48
C CYS A 119 -2.41 0.26 40.56
N GLY A 120 -2.51 1.06 39.48
CA GLY A 120 -2.00 2.43 39.44
C GLY A 120 -2.54 3.24 38.26
N THR A 121 -2.70 4.55 38.45
CA THR A 121 -3.09 5.47 37.38
C THR A 121 -1.89 5.78 36.48
N ALA A 122 -2.01 5.54 35.18
CA ALA A 122 -1.02 5.95 34.20
C ALA A 122 -1.28 7.39 33.72
N SER A 123 -0.22 8.19 33.63
CA SER A 123 -0.25 9.55 33.04
C SER A 123 0.26 9.60 31.60
N SER A 124 0.74 8.48 31.07
CA SER A 124 1.31 8.39 29.71
C SER A 124 1.22 6.96 29.19
N VAL A 125 1.00 6.81 27.89
CA VAL A 125 0.89 5.50 27.24
C VAL A 125 2.26 4.84 27.12
N SER A 126 2.56 3.97 28.09
CA SER A 126 3.76 3.11 28.02
C SER A 126 3.48 1.83 27.23
N ARG A 127 4.53 1.08 26.88
CA ARG A 127 4.37 -0.22 26.21
C ARG A 127 3.49 -1.19 27.02
N LYS A 128 3.67 -1.23 28.35
CA LYS A 128 2.87 -2.06 29.25
C LYS A 128 1.39 -1.67 29.26
N VAL A 129 1.10 -0.37 29.18
CA VAL A 129 -0.28 0.13 29.09
C VAL A 129 -0.93 -0.35 27.79
N ARG A 130 -0.21 -0.28 26.66
CA ARG A 130 -0.71 -0.78 25.36
C ARG A 130 -0.94 -2.29 25.36
N GLU A 131 0.00 -3.05 25.93
CA GLU A 131 -0.11 -4.50 26.08
C GLU A 131 -1.35 -4.88 26.91
N TRP A 132 -1.57 -4.22 28.06
CA TRP A 132 -2.74 -4.44 28.90
C TRP A 132 -4.05 -4.11 28.18
N VAL A 133 -4.11 -2.96 27.48
CA VAL A 133 -5.30 -2.57 26.72
C VAL A 133 -5.58 -3.54 25.56
N ALA A 134 -4.54 -4.08 24.93
CA ALA A 134 -4.69 -5.10 23.90
C ALA A 134 -5.34 -6.38 24.46
N GLU A 135 -4.88 -6.85 25.63
CA GLU A 135 -5.46 -8.00 26.33
C GLU A 135 -6.90 -7.72 26.75
N TYR A 136 -7.18 -6.51 27.27
CA TYR A 136 -8.52 -6.08 27.62
C TYR A 136 -9.47 -6.15 26.42
N PHE A 137 -9.07 -5.64 25.25
CA PHE A 137 -9.84 -5.75 24.02
C PHE A 137 -10.01 -7.18 23.50
N ALA A 138 -9.08 -8.09 23.81
CA ALA A 138 -9.22 -9.49 23.41
C ALA A 138 -10.24 -10.25 24.28
N MET A 139 -10.45 -9.79 25.52
CA MET A 139 -11.40 -10.40 26.47
C MET A 139 -12.78 -9.76 26.42
N ALA A 140 -12.83 -8.44 26.25
CA ALA A 140 -14.06 -7.71 26.09
C ALA A 140 -14.55 -7.91 24.65
N ASP A 141 -15.76 -8.42 24.46
CA ASP A 141 -16.45 -8.54 23.17
C ASP A 141 -16.83 -7.14 22.63
N TRP A 142 -15.84 -6.25 22.58
CA TRP A 142 -15.98 -4.82 22.36
C TRP A 142 -15.60 -4.49 20.91
N ASP A 143 -16.64 -4.30 20.10
CA ASP A 143 -16.54 -3.84 18.71
C ASP A 143 -16.10 -2.36 18.57
N TYR A 144 -15.71 -1.68 19.65
CA TYR A 144 -15.39 -0.25 19.61
C TYR A 144 -14.26 0.09 18.61
N TRP A 145 -13.21 -0.74 18.57
CA TRP A 145 -12.12 -0.55 17.61
C TRP A 145 -12.48 -1.02 16.19
N ARG A 146 -13.52 -1.86 16.05
CA ARG A 146 -13.94 -2.45 14.77
C ARG A 146 -14.51 -1.39 13.84
N GLU A 147 -15.26 -0.42 14.35
CA GLU A 147 -15.79 0.68 13.54
C GLU A 147 -14.67 1.49 12.87
N GLU A 148 -13.65 1.90 13.63
CA GLU A 148 -12.51 2.64 13.09
C GLU A 148 -11.64 1.77 12.17
N HIS A 149 -11.52 0.46 12.45
CA HIS A 149 -10.89 -0.50 11.55
C HIS A 149 -11.59 -0.56 10.19
N ASP A 150 -12.92 -0.72 10.20
CA ASP A 150 -13.75 -0.81 8.99
C ASP A 150 -13.68 0.50 8.19
N LEU A 151 -13.73 1.66 8.87
CA LEU A 151 -13.56 2.97 8.25
C LEU A 151 -12.20 3.12 7.55
N ARG A 152 -11.12 2.65 8.18
CA ARG A 152 -9.76 2.69 7.58
C ARG A 152 -9.60 1.72 6.43
N SER A 153 -10.18 0.53 6.54
CA SER A 153 -10.23 -0.47 5.48
C SER A 153 -11.01 0.06 4.28
N GLU A 154 -12.15 0.71 4.51
CA GLU A 154 -12.93 1.36 3.47
C GLU A 154 -12.17 2.54 2.83
N ALA A 155 -11.49 3.36 3.64
CA ALA A 155 -10.64 4.43 3.13
C ALA A 155 -9.50 3.91 2.23
N TRP A 156 -8.94 2.73 2.55
CA TRP A 156 -7.97 2.06 1.67
C TRP A 156 -8.60 1.73 0.31
N LEU A 157 -9.79 1.15 0.30
CA LEU A 157 -10.52 0.78 -0.91
C LEU A 157 -10.89 2.01 -1.76
N ASP A 158 -11.27 3.13 -1.13
CA ASP A 158 -11.49 4.40 -1.83
C ASP A 158 -10.22 4.91 -2.54
N ARG A 159 -9.03 4.63 -1.98
CA ARG A 159 -7.77 5.03 -2.59
C ARG A 159 -7.38 4.16 -3.77
N VAL A 160 -7.41 2.83 -3.59
CA VAL A 160 -6.82 1.87 -4.56
C VAL A 160 -7.86 1.11 -5.40
N GLY A 161 -9.15 1.38 -5.16
CA GLY A 161 -10.29 0.67 -5.71
C GLY A 161 -10.66 -0.56 -4.90
N ARG A 162 -11.88 -1.04 -5.10
CA ARG A 162 -12.33 -2.30 -4.51
C ARG A 162 -11.77 -3.50 -5.29
N PRO A 163 -11.70 -4.70 -4.64
CA PRO A 163 -11.58 -5.96 -5.36
C PRO A 163 -12.58 -6.03 -6.51
N THR A 164 -12.21 -6.74 -7.58
CA THR A 164 -12.99 -6.97 -8.82
C THR A 164 -13.43 -5.75 -9.64
N GLN A 165 -13.50 -4.55 -9.06
CA GLN A 165 -13.93 -3.35 -9.76
C GLN A 165 -12.95 -2.90 -10.86
N VAL A 166 -13.50 -2.30 -11.92
CA VAL A 166 -12.71 -1.71 -13.01
C VAL A 166 -11.97 -0.45 -12.53
N SER A 167 -12.68 0.41 -11.79
CA SER A 167 -12.10 1.61 -11.19
C SER A 167 -11.09 1.24 -10.11
N ARG A 168 -10.01 2.02 -10.05
CA ARG A 168 -9.00 1.95 -8.99
C ARG A 168 -9.10 3.12 -8.02
N GLY A 169 -10.32 3.63 -7.81
CA GLY A 169 -10.57 4.74 -6.90
C GLY A 169 -9.74 5.97 -7.28
N ARG A 170 -9.04 6.56 -6.31
CA ARG A 170 -8.15 7.71 -6.57
C ARG A 170 -7.00 7.41 -7.53
N PHE A 171 -6.59 6.14 -7.67
CA PHE A 171 -5.52 5.76 -8.60
C PHE A 171 -5.89 5.92 -10.08
N ASP A 172 -7.17 6.02 -10.43
CA ASP A 172 -7.57 6.34 -11.81
C ASP A 172 -7.05 7.73 -12.21
N GLY A 173 -7.08 8.69 -11.27
CA GLY A 173 -6.48 10.01 -11.45
C GLY A 173 -4.96 9.94 -11.62
N PHE A 174 -4.28 9.15 -10.79
CA PHE A 174 -2.82 8.99 -10.87
C PHE A 174 -2.35 8.27 -12.14
N SER A 175 -3.17 7.39 -12.70
CA SER A 175 -2.87 6.67 -13.95
C SER A 175 -2.63 7.64 -15.11
N SER A 176 -3.39 8.72 -15.19
CA SER A 176 -3.19 9.77 -16.20
C SER A 176 -1.82 10.46 -16.08
N ILE A 177 -1.35 10.66 -14.84
CA ILE A 177 -0.07 11.32 -14.53
C ILE A 177 1.10 10.38 -14.82
N LEU A 178 0.98 9.12 -14.40
CA LEU A 178 1.95 8.08 -14.73
C LEU A 178 2.15 7.95 -16.23
N MET A 179 1.05 7.93 -16.98
CA MET A 179 1.10 7.84 -18.44
C MET A 179 1.70 9.10 -19.06
N LYS A 180 1.24 10.28 -18.66
CA LYS A 180 1.67 11.57 -19.24
C LYS A 180 3.14 11.91 -18.94
N HIS A 181 3.57 11.76 -17.69
CA HIS A 181 4.89 12.20 -17.25
C HIS A 181 5.95 11.11 -17.39
N PHE A 182 5.57 9.85 -17.17
CA PHE A 182 6.51 8.74 -17.12
C PHE A 182 6.35 7.78 -18.30
N GLY A 183 5.19 7.73 -18.94
CA GLY A 183 4.89 6.76 -20.00
C GLY A 183 4.76 5.35 -19.46
N LEU A 184 4.23 5.24 -18.23
CA LEU A 184 4.01 4.01 -17.47
C LEU A 184 2.54 3.92 -17.04
N GLN A 185 2.11 2.72 -16.67
CA GLN A 185 0.84 2.45 -16.02
C GLN A 185 1.08 1.77 -14.67
N VAL A 186 0.08 1.82 -13.79
CA VAL A 186 0.05 1.01 -12.57
C VAL A 186 -0.87 -0.19 -12.79
N TRP A 187 -0.48 -1.33 -12.25
CA TRP A 187 -1.37 -2.47 -12.06
C TRP A 187 -1.49 -2.72 -10.57
N ILE A 188 -2.73 -2.81 -10.07
CA ILE A 188 -3.05 -3.02 -8.66
C ILE A 188 -3.95 -4.24 -8.54
N SER A 189 -3.69 -5.14 -7.61
CA SER A 189 -4.59 -6.24 -7.31
C SER A 189 -4.60 -6.55 -5.84
N HIS A 190 -5.81 -6.78 -5.31
CA HIS A 190 -6.01 -7.36 -4.00
C HIS A 190 -5.82 -8.87 -4.14
N VAL A 191 -5.00 -9.46 -3.28
CA VAL A 191 -4.70 -10.89 -3.28
C VAL A 191 -4.69 -11.39 -1.85
N GLN A 192 -5.04 -12.66 -1.67
CA GLN A 192 -4.86 -13.37 -0.41
C GLN A 192 -3.58 -14.22 -0.55
N GLU A 193 -2.59 -14.01 0.32
CA GLU A 193 -1.31 -14.73 0.25
C GLU A 193 -1.22 -15.94 1.19
N SER A 194 -1.82 -15.87 2.39
CA SER A 194 -1.88 -17.00 3.32
C SER A 194 -3.29 -17.60 3.40
N ARG A 195 -3.33 -18.94 3.45
CA ARG A 195 -4.54 -19.70 3.84
C ARG A 195 -4.56 -20.00 5.34
N ASP A 196 -3.41 -19.92 5.99
CA ASP A 196 -3.26 -20.12 7.43
C ASP A 196 -3.59 -18.80 8.13
N LEU A 197 -4.81 -18.70 8.63
CA LEU A 197 -5.27 -17.59 9.46
C LEU A 197 -5.29 -18.09 10.90
N HIS A 198 -4.49 -17.48 11.78
CA HIS A 198 -4.49 -17.79 13.22
C HIS A 198 -5.76 -17.31 13.92
N TYR A 199 -6.45 -16.34 13.35
CA TYR A 199 -7.79 -15.92 13.73
C TYR A 199 -8.70 -16.06 12.52
N VAL A 200 -9.65 -16.99 12.60
CA VAL A 200 -10.76 -17.10 11.65
C VAL A 200 -11.78 -16.01 11.99
N ASP A 201 -11.36 -14.75 11.89
CA ASP A 201 -12.35 -13.70 11.66
C ASP A 201 -12.68 -13.75 10.16
N GLU A 202 -13.92 -13.43 9.80
CA GLU A 202 -14.42 -13.40 8.41
C GLU A 202 -13.59 -12.43 7.54
N SER A 203 -12.80 -11.57 8.18
CA SER A 203 -11.76 -10.69 7.64
C SER A 203 -10.49 -11.46 7.24
N THR A 204 -10.61 -12.21 6.15
CA THR A 204 -9.48 -12.87 5.46
C THR A 204 -8.32 -11.89 5.26
N ALA A 205 -7.07 -12.27 5.57
CA ALA A 205 -5.91 -11.38 5.39
C ALA A 205 -5.66 -11.10 3.90
N TYR A 206 -6.10 -9.93 3.44
CA TYR A 206 -5.87 -9.44 2.10
C TYR A 206 -4.59 -8.62 2.04
N THR A 207 -3.92 -8.60 0.91
CA THR A 207 -2.86 -7.63 0.63
C THR A 207 -3.10 -6.99 -0.72
N THR A 208 -2.51 -5.84 -0.96
CA THR A 208 -2.61 -5.14 -2.23
C THR A 208 -1.25 -5.14 -2.90
N LYS A 209 -1.14 -5.86 -4.01
CA LYS A 209 0.06 -5.87 -4.85
C LYS A 209 -0.03 -4.76 -5.89
N ALA A 210 1.08 -4.07 -6.09
CA ALA A 210 1.20 -3.05 -7.12
C ALA A 210 2.46 -3.23 -7.97
N TYR A 211 2.32 -2.88 -9.24
CA TYR A 211 3.39 -2.93 -10.22
C TYR A 211 3.34 -1.68 -11.09
N LEU A 212 4.50 -1.05 -11.30
CA LEU A 212 4.67 -0.12 -12.41
C LEU A 212 4.98 -0.94 -13.67
N ARG A 213 4.30 -0.63 -14.78
CA ARG A 213 4.42 -1.41 -16.01
C ARG A 213 4.43 -0.54 -17.25
N LEU A 214 4.94 -1.09 -18.36
CA LEU A 214 4.77 -0.47 -19.66
C LEU A 214 3.31 -0.58 -20.12
N PRO A 215 2.76 0.47 -20.76
CA PRO A 215 1.45 0.42 -21.37
C PRO A 215 1.38 -0.68 -22.41
N GLN A 216 0.32 -1.47 -22.41
CA GLN A 216 0.07 -2.47 -23.45
C GLN A 216 -1.22 -2.21 -24.20
N PRO A 217 -1.20 -2.47 -25.53
CA PRO A 217 -2.38 -2.28 -26.38
C PRO A 217 -3.42 -3.40 -26.20
N THR A 218 -3.03 -4.57 -25.69
CA THR A 218 -3.90 -5.75 -25.68
C THR A 218 -3.85 -6.48 -24.35
N ALA A 219 -5.02 -6.63 -23.74
CA ALA A 219 -5.24 -7.57 -22.64
C ALA A 219 -6.24 -8.63 -23.13
N LEU A 220 -5.94 -9.90 -22.87
CA LEU A 220 -6.86 -10.98 -23.16
C LEU A 220 -7.93 -11.00 -22.06
N HIS A 221 -9.19 -11.05 -22.46
CA HIS A 221 -10.31 -11.26 -21.55
C HIS A 221 -10.90 -12.62 -21.84
N HIS A 222 -11.03 -13.43 -20.80
CA HIS A 222 -11.68 -14.73 -20.87
C HIS A 222 -12.87 -14.73 -19.93
N HIS A 223 -14.06 -14.99 -20.47
CA HIS A 223 -15.24 -15.22 -19.65
C HIS A 223 -15.22 -16.66 -19.20
N PHE A 224 -15.12 -16.88 -17.89
CA PHE A 224 -15.21 -18.20 -17.33
C PHE A 224 -16.63 -18.45 -16.84
N LYS A 225 -17.20 -19.61 -17.19
CA LYS A 225 -18.47 -20.06 -16.62
C LYS A 225 -18.21 -21.38 -15.90
N HIS A 226 -18.37 -21.40 -14.59
CA HIS A 226 -18.50 -22.66 -13.87
C HIS A 226 -19.78 -23.33 -14.37
N HIS A 227 -19.64 -24.42 -15.11
CA HIS A 227 -20.76 -25.27 -15.46
C HIS A 227 -21.05 -26.17 -14.26
N PHE A 228 -22.12 -25.86 -13.54
CA PHE A 228 -22.70 -26.80 -12.59
C PHE A 228 -23.60 -27.75 -13.37
N VAL A 229 -23.54 -29.04 -13.05
CA VAL A 229 -24.57 -29.97 -13.47
C VAL A 229 -25.70 -29.76 -12.48
N ASP A 230 -26.77 -29.08 -12.91
CA ASP A 230 -28.00 -28.98 -12.12
C ASP A 230 -28.54 -30.40 -11.93
N CYS A 231 -28.38 -30.92 -10.72
CA CYS A 231 -28.99 -32.17 -10.29
C CYS A 231 -30.04 -31.85 -9.23
N ASP A 232 -31.30 -32.18 -9.50
CA ASP A 232 -32.44 -31.86 -8.64
C ASP A 232 -32.39 -32.51 -7.24
N LEU A 233 -31.47 -33.44 -7.00
CA LEU A 233 -31.46 -34.27 -5.80
C LEU A 233 -30.32 -34.01 -4.82
N ASP A 234 -29.19 -33.46 -5.29
CA ASP A 234 -28.09 -32.94 -4.46
C ASP A 234 -27.08 -32.31 -5.42
N PRO A 235 -26.83 -30.99 -5.42
CA PRO A 235 -25.83 -30.38 -6.28
C PRO A 235 -24.42 -30.71 -5.77
N GLU A 236 -24.02 -31.99 -5.85
CA GLU A 236 -22.64 -32.38 -5.65
C GLU A 236 -21.79 -31.69 -6.74
N LYS A 237 -20.99 -30.70 -6.32
CA LYS A 237 -19.98 -30.07 -7.16
C LYS A 237 -18.97 -31.14 -7.57
N ARG A 238 -19.18 -31.77 -8.72
CA ARG A 238 -18.14 -32.64 -9.30
C ARG A 238 -16.93 -31.76 -9.66
N PRO A 239 -15.74 -32.04 -9.11
CA PRO A 239 -14.56 -31.26 -9.44
C PRO A 239 -14.27 -31.46 -10.94
N THR A 240 -14.39 -30.38 -11.71
CA THR A 240 -14.03 -30.35 -13.12
C THR A 240 -12.92 -29.33 -13.34
N GLU A 241 -12.05 -29.60 -14.32
CA GLU A 241 -11.00 -28.66 -14.71
C GLU A 241 -11.55 -27.61 -15.67
N ALA A 242 -11.21 -26.36 -15.38
CA ALA A 242 -11.50 -25.18 -16.16
C ALA A 242 -10.28 -24.81 -16.99
N GLY A 243 -10.25 -25.18 -18.28
CA GLY A 243 -9.12 -24.90 -19.17
C GLY A 243 -9.44 -23.82 -20.20
N VAL A 244 -8.57 -22.80 -20.32
CA VAL A 244 -8.56 -21.87 -21.46
C VAL A 244 -7.17 -21.83 -22.08
N ALA A 245 -7.12 -21.96 -23.41
CA ALA A 245 -5.92 -21.69 -24.19
C ALA A 245 -6.17 -20.45 -25.06
N SER A 246 -5.22 -19.51 -25.04
CA SER A 246 -5.24 -18.37 -25.95
C SER A 246 -3.83 -17.92 -26.28
N GLU A 247 -3.67 -17.32 -27.45
CA GLU A 247 -2.38 -16.81 -27.90
C GLU A 247 -2.06 -15.50 -27.18
N LEU A 248 -1.01 -15.54 -26.34
CA LEU A 248 -0.44 -14.35 -25.73
C LEU A 248 0.66 -13.81 -26.64
N SER A 249 0.49 -12.56 -27.11
CA SER A 249 1.55 -11.87 -27.83
C SER A 249 2.67 -11.51 -26.87
N MET A 250 3.84 -12.09 -27.06
CA MET A 250 5.03 -11.73 -26.29
C MET A 250 5.38 -10.25 -26.54
N PRO A 251 5.56 -9.43 -25.51
CA PRO A 251 6.00 -8.06 -25.70
C PRO A 251 7.38 -8.04 -26.36
N GLN A 252 7.64 -6.99 -27.15
CA GLN A 252 8.97 -6.73 -27.68
C GLN A 252 10.01 -6.66 -26.54
N ALA A 253 11.25 -7.03 -26.86
CA ALA A 253 12.36 -6.92 -25.93
C ALA A 253 12.46 -5.50 -25.35
N LEU A 254 12.78 -5.39 -24.06
CA LEU A 254 12.86 -4.12 -23.36
C LEU A 254 13.93 -3.22 -24.00
N SER A 255 13.50 -2.12 -24.61
CA SER A 255 14.42 -1.12 -25.17
C SER A 255 15.06 -0.27 -24.07
N ALA A 256 16.27 0.26 -24.32
CA ALA A 256 16.94 1.19 -23.40
C ALA A 256 16.05 2.42 -23.08
N LYS A 257 15.29 2.92 -24.07
CA LYS A 257 14.35 4.04 -23.86
C LYS A 257 13.24 3.70 -22.89
N GLN A 258 12.72 2.47 -22.93
CA GLN A 258 11.70 2.00 -21.99
C GLN A 258 12.29 1.84 -20.58
N ALA A 259 13.48 1.27 -20.44
CA ALA A 259 14.16 1.15 -19.14
C ALA A 259 14.38 2.53 -18.47
N VAL A 260 14.75 3.55 -19.26
CA VAL A 260 14.89 4.94 -18.77
C VAL A 260 13.58 5.49 -18.20
N ARG A 261 12.41 5.06 -18.70
CA ARG A 261 11.10 5.51 -18.15
C ARG A 261 10.91 5.05 -16.71
N PHE A 262 11.24 3.78 -16.42
CA PHE A 262 11.20 3.24 -15.06
C PHE A 262 12.17 3.99 -14.15
N LYS A 263 13.44 4.11 -14.55
CA LYS A 263 14.44 4.86 -13.77
C LYS A 263 13.99 6.29 -13.46
N ARG A 264 13.43 6.98 -14.46
CA ARG A 264 12.89 8.34 -14.29
C ARG A 264 11.73 8.37 -13.28
N ALA A 265 10.81 7.42 -13.35
CA ALA A 265 9.68 7.35 -12.42
C ALA A 265 10.14 7.08 -10.99
N PHE A 266 11.02 6.09 -10.79
CA PHE A 266 11.57 5.76 -9.46
C PHE A 266 12.33 6.93 -8.85
N ASN A 267 13.13 7.64 -9.64
CA ASN A 267 13.87 8.81 -9.16
C ASN A 267 12.95 9.99 -8.85
N ALA A 268 11.98 10.30 -9.72
CA ALA A 268 11.10 11.44 -9.55
C ALA A 268 10.09 11.24 -8.41
N LEU A 269 9.61 10.00 -8.25
CA LEU A 269 8.66 9.63 -7.20
C LEU A 269 9.38 9.14 -5.93
N ASN A 270 10.71 9.05 -5.91
CA ASN A 270 11.49 8.55 -4.76
C ASN A 270 10.99 7.18 -4.26
N ILE A 271 10.79 6.23 -5.18
CA ILE A 271 10.31 4.88 -4.87
C ILE A 271 11.51 3.96 -4.61
N VAL A 272 11.40 3.10 -3.58
CA VAL A 272 12.41 2.08 -3.29
C VAL A 272 12.21 0.90 -4.25
N ASN A 273 13.29 0.47 -4.91
CA ASN A 273 13.26 -0.70 -5.78
C ASN A 273 13.18 -1.97 -4.94
N LEU A 274 12.11 -2.75 -5.12
CA LEU A 274 12.00 -4.08 -4.54
C LEU A 274 12.76 -5.06 -5.41
N SER A 275 13.86 -5.61 -4.88
CA SER A 275 14.45 -6.80 -5.48
C SER A 275 13.53 -7.98 -5.17
N MET A 276 12.96 -8.63 -6.19
CA MET A 276 12.16 -9.85 -5.96
C MET A 276 12.99 -11.03 -5.43
N ASP A 277 14.31 -10.90 -5.44
CA ASP A 277 15.22 -11.97 -5.01
C ASP A 277 15.41 -11.97 -3.48
N GLU A 278 14.95 -10.91 -2.79
CA GLU A 278 14.65 -10.96 -1.36
C GLU A 278 13.20 -11.43 -1.23
N ALA A 279 13.01 -12.74 -1.06
CA ALA A 279 11.77 -13.22 -0.48
C ALA A 279 11.52 -12.38 0.79
N PRO A 280 10.29 -11.89 1.04
CA PRO A 280 10.02 -11.28 2.33
C PRO A 280 10.38 -12.34 3.36
N ASP A 281 11.41 -12.07 4.16
CA ASP A 281 11.69 -12.86 5.34
C ASP A 281 10.35 -12.95 6.05
N LEU A 282 9.78 -14.16 6.08
CA LEU A 282 8.65 -14.44 6.95
C LEU A 282 9.06 -13.89 8.32
N PRO A 283 8.18 -13.12 8.99
CA PRO A 283 8.50 -12.65 10.32
C PRO A 283 8.87 -13.88 11.14
N ASN A 284 10.15 -14.00 11.47
CA ASN A 284 10.58 -14.88 12.53
C ASN A 284 9.95 -14.27 13.77
N ASP A 285 8.84 -14.84 14.24
CA ASP A 285 8.16 -14.50 15.49
C ASP A 285 9.01 -14.89 16.73
N HIS A 286 10.34 -14.75 16.63
CA HIS A 286 11.22 -14.71 17.76
C HIS A 286 11.50 -13.26 18.10
N GLU A 287 10.71 -12.76 19.05
CA GLU A 287 10.97 -11.58 19.85
C GLU A 287 12.46 -11.42 20.16
N SER A 288 13.11 -10.53 19.42
CA SER A 288 14.40 -9.97 19.78
C SER A 288 14.16 -8.50 20.07
N VAL A 289 13.92 -8.21 21.35
CA VAL A 289 13.79 -6.85 21.89
C VAL A 289 15.06 -6.04 21.53
N PRO A 290 14.94 -4.85 20.93
CA PRO A 290 16.11 -3.99 20.76
C PRO A 290 16.44 -3.36 22.11
N GLY A 291 17.60 -3.74 22.65
CA GLY A 291 18.25 -3.01 23.72
C GLY A 291 18.61 -1.61 23.24
N ASP A 292 18.10 -0.63 23.95
CA ASP A 292 18.38 0.79 23.80
C ASP A 292 19.87 1.04 24.09
N THR A 293 20.68 1.27 23.05
CA THR A 293 21.91 2.08 23.08
C THR A 293 22.54 2.15 21.70
N GLY A 294 22.63 3.36 21.15
CA GLY A 294 23.58 3.67 20.08
C GLY A 294 22.94 4.40 18.90
N SER A 295 23.25 5.69 18.81
CA SER A 295 23.17 6.50 17.60
C SER A 295 23.87 5.77 16.44
N GLY A 296 23.09 5.00 15.70
CA GLY A 296 23.53 4.31 14.50
C GLY A 296 23.17 5.17 13.29
N ASP A 297 24.19 5.65 12.60
CA ASP A 297 24.09 6.17 11.24
C ASP A 297 23.15 5.27 10.43
N THR A 298 22.01 5.83 10.01
CA THR A 298 21.15 5.21 9.01
C THR A 298 21.99 5.11 7.75
N GLN A 299 22.61 3.94 7.55
CA GLN A 299 23.31 3.62 6.31
C GLN A 299 22.32 3.85 5.18
N HIS A 300 22.52 4.96 4.46
CA HIS A 300 21.84 5.27 3.22
C HIS A 300 22.16 4.12 2.26
N VAL A 301 21.28 3.12 2.21
CA VAL A 301 21.29 2.11 1.16
C VAL A 301 21.39 2.88 -0.15
N PRO A 302 22.39 2.58 -1.01
CA PRO A 302 22.65 3.38 -2.19
C PRO A 302 21.37 3.46 -3.03
N ARG A 303 20.79 4.66 -3.10
CA ARG A 303 19.54 5.01 -3.82
C ARG A 303 19.57 4.70 -5.32
N ASN A 304 20.66 4.12 -5.81
CA ASN A 304 20.89 3.76 -7.20
C ASN A 304 20.85 2.24 -7.43
N ALA A 305 20.08 1.49 -6.64
CA ALA A 305 19.76 0.11 -6.99
C ALA A 305 19.18 0.09 -8.42
N GLU A 306 19.82 -0.66 -9.32
CA GLU A 306 19.48 -0.67 -10.73
C GLU A 306 18.04 -1.19 -10.90
N VAL A 307 17.13 -0.33 -11.35
CA VAL A 307 15.74 -0.71 -11.63
C VAL A 307 15.73 -1.62 -12.85
N LYS A 308 15.44 -2.91 -12.62
CA LYS A 308 15.42 -3.96 -13.65
C LYS A 308 13.99 -4.45 -13.88
N PRO A 309 13.27 -3.91 -14.89
CA PRO A 309 11.96 -4.43 -15.24
C PRO A 309 12.07 -5.90 -15.64
N LYS A 310 11.22 -6.73 -15.03
CA LYS A 310 11.09 -8.14 -15.36
C LYS A 310 9.86 -8.33 -16.25
N LEU A 311 9.89 -9.35 -17.09
CA LEU A 311 8.74 -9.73 -17.90
C LEU A 311 7.74 -10.44 -16.98
N THR A 312 6.55 -9.88 -16.83
CA THR A 312 5.57 -10.31 -15.83
C THR A 312 4.24 -10.63 -16.48
N LEU A 313 3.69 -11.80 -16.13
CA LEU A 313 2.32 -12.20 -16.45
C LEU A 313 1.39 -11.76 -15.32
N PHE A 314 0.42 -10.92 -15.64
CA PHE A 314 -0.64 -10.51 -14.74
C PHE A 314 -1.90 -11.30 -15.06
N VAL A 315 -2.45 -11.92 -14.02
CA VAL A 315 -3.75 -12.58 -14.07
C VAL A 315 -4.62 -11.89 -13.03
N ARG A 316 -5.78 -11.40 -13.44
CA ARG A 316 -6.79 -10.81 -12.56
C ARG A 316 -8.14 -11.41 -12.87
N ASN A 317 -8.81 -11.92 -11.85
CA ASN A 317 -10.21 -12.30 -11.94
C ASN A 317 -11.06 -11.10 -11.53
N GLY A 318 -11.94 -10.66 -12.42
CA GLY A 318 -13.07 -9.81 -12.11
C GLY A 318 -14.28 -10.70 -11.85
N ASP A 319 -15.16 -10.25 -10.97
CA ASP A 319 -16.50 -10.78 -10.85
C ASP A 319 -17.42 -9.64 -11.26
N ASP A 320 -18.26 -9.89 -12.26
CA ASP A 320 -19.27 -8.92 -12.71
C ASP A 320 -20.49 -8.90 -11.78
N ASP A 321 -20.48 -9.74 -10.74
CA ASP A 321 -21.55 -9.85 -9.79
C ASP A 321 -21.32 -8.79 -8.70
N ASP A 322 -22.26 -7.85 -8.55
CA ASP A 322 -22.25 -6.83 -7.50
C ASP A 322 -22.32 -7.54 -6.14
N TRP A 323 -21.18 -7.64 -5.45
CA TRP A 323 -21.08 -8.11 -4.06
C TRP A 323 -21.52 -7.02 -3.10
#